data_AF-A0A2W0ENN8-F1
#
_entry.id   AF-A0A2W0ENN8-F1
#
_cell.length_a   1.000
_cell.length_b   1.000
_cell.length_c   1.000
_cell.angle_alpha   90.00
_cell.angle_beta   90.00
_cell.angle_gamma   90.00
#
_symmetry.space_group_name_H-M   'P 1'
#
loop_
_entity.id
_entity.type
_entity.pdbx_description
1 polymer ?
#
loop_
_entity_poly.entity_id
_entity_poly.type
_entity_poly.pdbx_seq_one_letter_code
_entity_poly.pdbx_strand_id
1 'polypeptide(L)'
;MEGCSQDIAKGITEHSNAPYERTVPLQMNDVVIAMENLTQELKVVIAEELENTPAQAQEFVHNVVSLMDGDPDGVNRAKGHIALHIDDSSPFEGSMHQQGTSIALQRAQTIVDSLGELLGKLGRNEFEGDLGRLASNLTISGLRTGLIVGTLTTIRQLIGFALEKCLQSNAASPLTRNVIGGVSLMIGPALNILGALRDECNGTANTQTRLSRLVTLSLSLAAFTVALVTPQALPALASFGPQMAFFTLARDLTQVFVPLNDNAQINPPGTTANAGLYGALQFLLGTAMDQTAPNSGAGYAMSAGSGPSSADDGFAAQLMNWMQHASDTLNTTPETRAAEILESLVPVLGHDILRGVYNAGVEIISDVAGGEIMHGFQGEGAPDGFRMTFAPRVPSFSQVADQFLTTSAMRTSFGGAIMAAAISAGTYFGSLGLSASAVNHAVNAVVAAVAIAGLPGFFYSHQGNSPVDNTTI
;
A
#
# COMPACT_ATOMS: atom_id res chain seq x y z
N MET A 1 36.14 -22.33 6.54
CA MET A 1 34.86 -21.73 6.96
C MET A 1 33.72 -22.59 6.42
N GLU A 2 33.65 -23.86 6.85
CA GLU A 2 32.60 -24.81 6.41
C GLU A 2 32.00 -25.60 7.61
N GLY A 3 32.35 -25.24 8.85
CA GLY A 3 31.87 -25.92 10.07
C GLY A 3 30.60 -25.33 10.69
N CYS A 4 30.40 -24.00 10.69
CA CYS A 4 29.26 -23.36 11.38
C CYS A 4 27.90 -23.57 10.68
N SER A 5 27.87 -23.90 9.40
CA SER A 5 26.60 -24.03 8.66
C SER A 5 25.92 -25.39 8.89
N GLN A 6 26.65 -26.43 9.30
CA GLN A 6 26.08 -27.75 9.57
C GLN A 6 25.46 -27.86 10.98
N ASP A 7 26.00 -27.15 11.97
CA ASP A 7 25.47 -27.19 13.34
C ASP A 7 24.16 -26.39 13.49
N ILE A 8 23.96 -25.32 12.70
CA ILE A 8 22.70 -24.56 12.64
C ILE A 8 21.61 -25.38 11.92
N ALA A 9 21.96 -26.10 10.85
CA ALA A 9 21.01 -26.97 10.14
C ALA A 9 20.57 -28.18 10.99
N LYS A 10 21.46 -28.70 11.85
CA LYS A 10 21.17 -29.81 12.76
C LYS A 10 20.33 -29.39 13.97
N GLY A 11 20.54 -28.17 14.50
CA GLY A 11 19.71 -27.60 15.56
C GLY A 11 18.25 -27.36 15.15
N ILE A 12 18.01 -26.99 13.89
CA ILE A 12 16.66 -26.73 13.36
C ILE A 12 15.89 -28.04 13.08
N THR A 13 16.59 -29.15 12.79
CA THR A 13 15.95 -30.44 12.51
C THR A 13 15.67 -31.28 13.76
N GLU A 14 16.37 -31.07 14.88
CA GLU A 14 16.13 -31.83 16.12
C GLU A 14 14.92 -31.33 16.94
N HIS A 15 14.23 -30.26 16.53
CA HIS A 15 13.00 -29.76 17.19
C HIS A 15 11.74 -29.83 16.31
N SER A 16 11.79 -30.48 15.15
CA SER A 16 10.60 -30.74 14.32
C SER A 16 9.82 -31.98 14.78
N ASN A 17 9.36 -31.98 16.03
CA ASN A 17 8.22 -32.82 16.40
C ASN A 17 6.98 -31.94 16.29
N ALA A 18 6.15 -32.22 15.28
CA ALA A 18 4.91 -31.52 15.01
C ALA A 18 4.06 -31.39 16.30
N PRO A 19 3.71 -30.16 16.74
CA PRO A 19 2.66 -30.03 17.73
C PRO A 19 1.33 -30.24 17.01
N TYR A 20 0.66 -31.32 17.37
CA TYR A 20 -0.77 -31.49 17.18
C TYR A 20 -1.46 -30.19 17.64
N GLU A 21 -2.03 -29.42 16.71
CA GLU A 21 -2.63 -28.13 16.99
C GLU A 21 -3.91 -28.33 17.82
N ARG A 22 -3.76 -28.27 19.14
CA ARG A 22 -4.85 -28.01 20.06
C ARG A 22 -4.90 -26.51 20.24
N THR A 23 -5.96 -25.87 19.74
CA THR A 23 -6.27 -24.48 20.03
C THR A 23 -6.48 -24.31 21.53
N VAL A 24 -5.47 -23.78 22.23
CA VAL A 24 -5.57 -23.35 23.62
C VAL A 24 -5.69 -21.83 23.64
N PRO A 25 -6.66 -21.25 24.36
CA PRO A 25 -6.76 -19.80 24.50
C PRO A 25 -5.50 -19.25 25.18
N LEU A 26 -4.83 -18.30 24.51
CA LEU A 26 -3.63 -17.60 24.99
C LEU A 26 -3.88 -17.02 26.40
N GLN A 27 -3.12 -17.51 27.39
CA GLN A 27 -3.14 -16.92 28.73
C GLN A 27 -2.10 -15.80 28.82
N MET A 28 -2.40 -14.75 29.60
CA MET A 28 -1.56 -13.56 29.76
C MET A 28 -0.10 -13.88 30.16
N ASN A 29 0.11 -15.00 30.86
CA ASN A 29 1.44 -15.47 31.25
C ASN A 29 2.29 -15.95 30.06
N ASP A 30 1.66 -16.50 29.01
CA ASP A 30 2.36 -16.94 27.79
C ASP A 30 2.84 -15.73 26.97
N VAL A 31 2.08 -14.64 27.01
CA VAL A 31 2.46 -13.35 26.40
C VAL A 31 3.63 -12.71 27.13
N VAL A 32 3.66 -12.78 28.47
CA VAL A 32 4.77 -12.25 29.29
C VAL A 32 6.06 -13.02 28.98
N ILE A 33 6.01 -14.35 28.92
CA ILE A 33 7.16 -15.19 28.57
C ILE A 33 7.63 -14.91 27.12
N ALA A 34 6.71 -14.73 26.18
CA ALA A 34 7.05 -14.37 24.81
C ALA A 34 7.69 -12.97 24.71
N MET A 35 7.27 -12.00 25.52
CA MET A 35 7.87 -10.67 25.59
C MET A 35 9.24 -10.68 26.27
N GLU A 36 9.46 -11.53 27.27
CA GLU A 36 10.78 -11.73 27.88
C GLU A 36 11.77 -12.36 26.87
N ASN A 37 11.32 -13.36 26.11
CA ASN A 37 12.11 -13.97 25.04
C ASN A 37 12.43 -12.95 23.92
N LEU A 38 11.45 -12.14 23.50
CA LEU A 38 11.66 -11.07 22.52
C LEU A 38 12.65 -10.01 23.04
N THR A 39 12.61 -9.70 24.33
CA THR A 39 13.57 -8.77 24.97
C THR A 39 14.99 -9.34 24.95
N GLN A 40 15.15 -10.65 25.15
CA GLN A 40 16.44 -11.32 25.05
C GLN A 40 16.96 -11.39 23.61
N GLU A 41 16.11 -11.71 22.63
CA GLU A 41 16.49 -11.70 21.21
C GLU A 41 16.87 -10.30 20.74
N LEU A 42 16.12 -9.28 21.15
CA LEU A 42 16.43 -7.88 20.84
C LEU A 42 17.77 -7.45 21.44
N LYS A 43 18.12 -7.90 22.65
CA LYS A 43 19.43 -7.65 23.27
C LYS A 43 20.57 -8.30 22.50
N VAL A 44 20.36 -9.48 21.91
CA VAL A 44 21.36 -10.16 21.07
C VAL A 44 21.56 -9.41 19.75
N VAL A 45 20.48 -9.01 19.07
CA VAL A 45 20.53 -8.24 17.82
C VAL A 45 21.18 -6.87 18.03
N ILE A 46 20.86 -6.19 19.14
CA ILE A 46 21.48 -4.91 19.49
C ILE A 46 22.99 -5.06 19.73
N ALA A 47 23.43 -6.16 20.36
CA ALA A 47 24.85 -6.41 20.59
C ALA A 47 25.62 -6.70 19.28
N GLU A 48 25.01 -7.41 18.34
CA GLU A 48 25.58 -7.76 17.03
C GLU A 48 25.70 -6.53 16.11
N GLU A 49 24.71 -5.64 16.13
CA GLU A 49 24.75 -4.36 15.40
C GLU A 49 25.70 -3.34 16.02
N LEU A 50 25.92 -3.39 17.35
CA LEU A 50 26.88 -2.51 18.03
C LEU A 50 28.31 -2.74 17.56
N GLU A 51 28.67 -3.99 17.23
CA GLU A 51 30.03 -4.37 16.84
C GLU A 51 30.44 -3.81 15.46
N ASN A 52 29.46 -3.46 14.60
CA ASN A 52 29.68 -3.05 13.21
C ASN A 52 29.41 -1.55 12.93
N THR A 53 29.09 -0.77 13.96
CA THR A 53 28.59 0.61 13.82
C THR A 53 29.67 1.67 14.12
N PRO A 54 29.72 2.82 13.41
CA PRO A 54 30.66 3.91 13.71
C PRO A 54 30.53 4.42 15.16
N ALA A 55 31.65 4.85 15.78
CA ALA A 55 31.73 5.17 17.22
C ALA A 55 30.64 6.15 17.75
N GLN A 56 30.20 7.11 16.93
CA GLN A 56 29.11 8.03 17.30
C GLN A 56 27.73 7.35 17.40
N ALA A 57 27.47 6.33 16.59
CA ALA A 57 26.22 5.57 16.63
C ALA A 57 26.27 4.44 17.68
N GLN A 58 27.46 3.93 18.04
CA GLN A 58 27.66 3.07 19.20
C GLN A 58 27.31 3.80 20.51
N GLU A 59 27.69 5.07 20.64
CA GLU A 59 27.39 5.89 21.83
C GLU A 59 25.88 6.19 21.96
N PHE A 60 25.19 6.44 20.83
CA PHE A 60 23.74 6.60 20.80
C PHE A 60 23.02 5.31 21.23
N VAL A 61 23.39 4.15 20.66
CA VAL A 61 22.78 2.87 21.02
C VAL A 61 23.11 2.48 22.47
N HIS A 62 24.33 2.75 22.95
CA HIS A 62 24.70 2.53 24.34
C HIS A 62 23.87 3.38 25.31
N ASN A 63 23.58 4.64 24.95
CA ASN A 63 22.70 5.52 25.73
C ASN A 63 21.24 5.01 25.72
N VAL A 64 20.75 4.51 24.59
CA VAL A 64 19.41 3.92 24.48
C VAL A 64 19.30 2.62 25.30
N VAL A 65 20.31 1.75 25.25
CA VAL A 65 20.36 0.51 26.05
C VAL A 65 20.48 0.82 27.54
N SER A 66 21.31 1.79 27.93
CA SER A 66 21.46 2.27 29.32
C SER A 66 20.15 2.86 29.86
N LEU A 67 19.38 3.57 29.01
CA LEU A 67 18.03 4.03 29.31
C LEU A 67 17.01 2.88 29.42
N MET A 68 17.11 1.86 28.56
CA MET A 68 16.25 0.66 28.59
C MET A 68 16.51 -0.23 29.82
N ASP A 69 17.77 -0.31 30.28
CA ASP A 69 18.16 -1.06 31.47
C ASP A 69 17.98 -0.26 32.78
N GLY A 70 17.53 1.00 32.69
CA GLY A 70 17.17 1.83 33.83
C GLY A 70 18.37 2.39 34.61
N ASP A 71 19.50 2.61 33.93
CA ASP A 71 20.70 3.22 34.52
C ASP A 71 20.47 4.73 34.80
N PRO A 72 20.52 5.17 36.07
CA PRO A 72 20.29 6.56 36.46
C PRO A 72 21.32 7.54 35.87
N ASP A 73 22.52 7.08 35.50
CA ASP A 73 23.56 7.92 34.89
C ASP A 73 23.39 8.03 33.35
N GLY A 74 22.57 7.17 32.74
CA GLY A 74 22.24 7.20 31.31
C GLY A 74 21.52 8.47 30.89
N VAL A 75 20.63 9.00 31.74
CA VAL A 75 19.87 10.24 31.51
C VAL A 75 20.81 11.46 31.45
N ASN A 76 21.84 11.50 32.31
CA ASN A 76 22.78 12.62 32.34
C ASN A 76 23.78 12.60 31.17
N ARG A 77 24.15 11.42 30.66
CA ARG A 77 24.97 11.26 29.44
C ARG A 77 24.19 11.60 28.16
N ALA A 78 22.91 11.25 28.12
CA ALA A 78 22.00 11.55 27.01
C ALA A 78 21.69 13.05 26.86
N LYS A 79 21.70 13.83 27.96
CA LYS A 79 21.44 15.29 27.94
C LYS A 79 22.38 16.11 27.05
N GLY A 80 23.59 15.64 26.77
CA GLY A 80 24.56 16.32 25.91
C GLY A 80 24.42 16.02 24.41
N HIS A 81 23.69 14.96 24.05
CA HIS A 81 23.69 14.38 22.70
C HIS A 81 22.28 14.18 22.12
N ILE A 82 21.26 14.20 22.95
CA ILE A 82 19.85 14.16 22.56
C ILE A 82 19.25 15.54 22.84
N ALA A 83 18.77 16.22 21.79
CA ALA A 83 18.08 17.51 21.88
C ALA A 83 16.68 17.40 22.52
N LEU A 84 16.52 16.56 23.54
CA LEU A 84 15.30 16.43 24.35
C LEU A 84 15.55 17.10 25.69
N HIS A 85 15.20 18.38 25.77
CA HIS A 85 15.08 19.07 27.05
C HIS A 85 13.74 18.69 27.68
N ILE A 86 13.78 17.84 28.71
CA ILE A 86 12.61 17.56 29.55
C ILE A 86 12.67 18.56 30.70
N ASP A 87 11.81 19.57 30.65
CA ASP A 87 11.82 20.76 31.53
C ASP A 87 11.30 20.52 32.96
N ASP A 88 10.98 19.28 33.35
CA ASP A 88 10.53 19.01 34.70
C ASP A 88 11.03 17.67 35.24
N SER A 89 11.95 17.75 36.21
CA SER A 89 12.51 16.61 36.95
C SER A 89 11.90 16.43 38.34
N SER A 90 10.90 17.25 38.69
CA SER A 90 10.14 17.16 39.94
C SER A 90 9.46 15.80 40.21
N PRO A 91 9.08 14.94 39.23
CA PRO A 91 8.49 13.65 39.57
C PRO A 91 9.49 12.61 40.11
N PHE A 92 10.81 12.87 40.09
CA PHE A 92 11.82 11.94 40.59
C PHE A 92 12.24 12.17 42.06
N GLU A 93 11.83 13.28 42.69
CA GLU A 93 12.23 13.61 44.07
C GLU A 93 11.40 12.90 45.15
N GLY A 94 10.33 12.17 44.79
CA GLY A 94 9.30 11.75 45.75
C GLY A 94 9.23 10.28 46.19
N SER A 95 10.02 9.34 45.67
CA SER A 95 9.72 7.90 45.88
C SER A 95 10.89 7.02 46.30
N MET A 96 11.60 7.39 47.36
CA MET A 96 12.57 6.47 47.98
C MET A 96 11.92 5.35 48.81
N HIS A 97 10.67 5.43 49.24
CA HIS A 97 10.06 4.43 50.14
C HIS A 97 8.61 4.08 49.78
N GLN A 98 8.38 3.15 48.84
CA GLN A 98 7.26 2.18 48.88
C GLN A 98 7.26 1.17 47.70
N GLN A 99 7.51 -0.10 48.05
CA GLN A 99 6.97 -1.34 47.47
C GLN A 99 6.92 -1.53 45.92
N GLY A 100 8.06 -1.96 45.36
CA GLY A 100 8.27 -3.03 44.36
C GLY A 100 7.40 -3.15 43.09
N THR A 101 6.07 -3.24 43.21
CA THR A 101 5.14 -3.49 42.09
C THR A 101 4.48 -2.23 41.56
N SER A 102 4.36 -1.17 42.36
CA SER A 102 3.83 0.14 41.92
C SER A 102 4.81 0.87 41.01
N ILE A 103 6.11 0.73 41.27
CA ILE A 103 7.18 1.42 40.54
C ILE A 103 7.26 0.94 39.08
N ALA A 104 7.10 -0.35 38.81
CA ALA A 104 7.13 -0.90 37.45
C ALA A 104 5.90 -0.47 36.64
N LEU A 105 4.71 -0.50 37.25
CA LEU A 105 3.48 -0.04 36.61
C LEU A 105 3.49 1.47 36.35
N GLN A 106 4.01 2.25 37.31
CA GLN A 106 4.15 3.69 37.19
C GLN A 106 5.20 4.08 36.13
N ARG A 107 6.32 3.33 36.05
CA ARG A 107 7.31 3.47 34.96
C ARG A 107 6.72 3.10 33.60
N ALA A 108 5.95 2.02 33.51
CA ALA A 108 5.28 1.63 32.27
C ALA A 108 4.27 2.69 31.83
N GLN A 109 3.50 3.27 32.75
CA GLN A 109 2.62 4.40 32.45
C GLN A 109 3.40 5.63 31.99
N THR A 110 4.48 6.03 32.67
CA THR A 110 5.30 7.16 32.23
C THR A 110 5.93 6.94 30.86
N ILE A 111 6.38 5.71 30.55
CA ILE A 111 6.91 5.36 29.23
C ILE A 111 5.81 5.41 28.16
N VAL A 112 4.62 4.88 28.46
CA VAL A 112 3.47 4.93 27.55
C VAL A 112 2.99 6.37 27.34
N ASP A 113 2.98 7.19 28.39
CA ASP A 113 2.59 8.59 28.33
C ASP A 113 3.64 9.41 27.56
N SER A 114 4.93 9.18 27.77
CA SER A 114 5.99 9.88 27.03
C SER A 114 6.06 9.44 25.57
N LEU A 115 5.88 8.14 25.29
CA LEU A 115 5.76 7.63 23.91
C LEU A 115 4.49 8.16 23.25
N GLY A 116 3.39 8.22 23.97
CA GLY A 116 2.13 8.81 23.50
C GLY A 116 2.26 10.30 23.20
N GLU A 117 2.98 11.05 24.05
CA GLU A 117 3.27 12.46 23.82
C GLU A 117 4.23 12.65 22.63
N LEU A 118 5.28 11.83 22.49
CA LEU A 118 6.20 11.87 21.36
C LEU A 118 5.51 11.51 20.04
N LEU A 119 4.70 10.46 20.03
CA LEU A 119 3.87 10.07 18.88
C LEU A 119 2.81 11.14 18.58
N GLY A 120 2.26 11.78 19.61
CA GLY A 120 1.35 12.91 19.48
C GLY A 120 2.02 14.12 18.83
N LYS A 121 3.23 14.48 19.27
CA LYS A 121 4.05 15.56 18.68
C LYS A 121 4.47 15.24 17.25
N LEU A 122 4.83 13.98 16.96
CA LEU A 122 5.16 13.49 15.61
C LEU A 122 3.93 13.57 14.70
N GLY A 123 2.78 13.14 15.20
CA GLY A 123 1.50 13.19 14.48
C GLY A 123 0.97 14.60 14.24
N ARG A 124 1.35 15.57 15.08
CA ARG A 124 1.04 17.00 14.92
C ARG A 124 2.12 17.78 14.15
N ASN A 125 3.21 17.14 13.76
CA ASN A 125 4.35 17.75 13.05
C ASN A 125 4.95 18.95 13.80
N GLU A 126 5.08 18.83 15.12
CA GLU A 126 5.54 19.91 16.02
C GLU A 126 7.07 19.98 16.14
N PHE A 127 7.81 19.04 15.54
CA PHE A 127 9.27 19.03 15.59
C PHE A 127 9.88 20.08 14.65
N GLU A 128 10.90 20.77 15.17
CA GLU A 128 11.74 21.71 14.43
C GLU A 128 13.02 21.01 13.92
N GLY A 129 13.58 21.48 12.81
CA GLY A 129 14.74 20.89 12.13
C GLY A 129 14.39 19.82 11.07
N ASP A 130 15.31 19.58 10.14
CA ASP A 130 15.07 18.73 8.97
C ASP A 130 14.79 17.27 9.32
N LEU A 131 15.52 16.72 10.30
CA LEU A 131 15.35 15.32 10.72
C LEU A 131 14.05 15.10 11.51
N GLY A 132 13.67 16.05 12.38
CA GLY A 132 12.39 16.02 13.10
C GLY A 132 11.18 16.16 12.18
N ARG A 133 11.30 17.01 11.14
CA ARG A 133 10.28 17.18 10.09
C ARG A 133 10.14 15.91 9.24
N LEU A 134 11.25 15.32 8.81
CA LEU A 134 11.25 14.06 8.07
C LEU A 134 10.59 12.94 8.88
N ALA A 135 10.98 12.77 10.15
CA ALA A 135 10.40 11.77 11.03
C ALA A 135 8.89 11.98 11.25
N SER A 136 8.45 13.24 11.39
CA SER A 136 7.03 13.60 11.52
C SER A 136 6.25 13.27 10.25
N ASN A 137 6.78 13.65 9.08
CA ASN A 137 6.15 13.35 7.79
C ASN A 137 6.05 11.84 7.54
N LEU A 138 7.11 11.07 7.86
CA LEU A 138 7.11 9.61 7.78
C LEU A 138 6.10 8.99 8.75
N THR A 139 5.98 9.52 9.96
CA THR A 139 5.02 9.02 10.95
C THR A 139 3.58 9.27 10.49
N ILE A 140 3.29 10.49 10.04
CA ILE A 140 1.96 10.88 9.55
C ILE A 140 1.58 10.04 8.32
N SER A 141 2.47 9.96 7.33
CA SER A 141 2.22 9.16 6.13
C SER A 141 2.17 7.66 6.45
N GLY A 142 3.02 7.15 7.33
CA GLY A 142 3.01 5.76 7.78
C GLY A 142 1.70 5.35 8.45
N LEU A 143 1.27 6.13 9.44
CA LEU A 143 0.02 5.87 10.16
C LEU A 143 -1.20 6.02 9.25
N ARG A 144 -1.24 7.07 8.42
CA ARG A 144 -2.43 7.33 7.59
C ARG A 144 -2.36 6.54 6.28
N THR A 145 -1.39 6.86 5.43
CA THR A 145 -1.30 6.28 4.08
C THR A 145 -0.92 4.81 4.16
N GLY A 146 0.02 4.45 5.03
CA GLY A 146 0.45 3.06 5.21
C GLY A 146 -0.68 2.12 5.63
N LEU A 147 -1.43 2.48 6.68
CA LEU A 147 -2.56 1.66 7.15
C LEU A 147 -3.67 1.54 6.11
N ILE A 148 -4.06 2.64 5.45
CA ILE A 148 -5.12 2.63 4.44
C ILE A 148 -4.70 1.79 3.24
N VAL A 149 -3.53 2.07 2.66
CA VAL A 149 -3.06 1.40 1.44
C VAL A 149 -2.75 -0.05 1.72
N GLY A 150 -2.06 -0.38 2.81
CA GLY A 150 -1.67 -1.75 3.12
C GLY A 150 -2.88 -2.65 3.34
N THR A 151 -3.83 -2.18 4.15
CA THR A 151 -5.08 -2.92 4.43
C THR A 151 -5.90 -3.10 3.16
N LEU A 152 -6.17 -2.01 2.43
CA LEU A 152 -7.01 -2.09 1.23
C LEU A 152 -6.34 -2.86 0.09
N THR A 153 -5.02 -2.84 0.00
CA THR A 153 -4.27 -3.68 -0.95
C THR A 153 -4.42 -5.14 -0.60
N THR A 154 -4.29 -5.51 0.67
CA THR A 154 -4.50 -6.89 1.12
C THR A 154 -5.91 -7.36 0.78
N ILE A 155 -6.93 -6.54 1.12
CA ILE A 155 -8.33 -6.81 0.77
C ILE A 155 -8.51 -6.92 -0.75
N ARG A 156 -7.88 -6.04 -1.53
CA ARG A 156 -7.91 -6.10 -3.00
C ARG A 156 -7.41 -7.44 -3.51
N GLN A 157 -6.26 -7.93 -3.02
CA GLN A 157 -5.73 -9.22 -3.46
C GLN A 157 -6.69 -10.38 -3.10
N LEU A 158 -7.23 -10.36 -1.87
CA LEU A 158 -8.21 -11.37 -1.43
C LEU A 158 -9.47 -11.37 -2.29
N ILE A 159 -10.03 -10.20 -2.59
CA ILE A 159 -11.17 -10.03 -3.51
C ILE A 159 -10.80 -10.55 -4.90
N GLY A 160 -9.61 -10.21 -5.40
CA GLY A 160 -9.13 -10.68 -6.69
C GLY A 160 -9.05 -12.20 -6.78
N PHE A 161 -8.47 -12.83 -5.76
CA PHE A 161 -8.38 -14.29 -5.66
C PHE A 161 -9.77 -14.93 -5.61
N ALA A 162 -10.66 -14.44 -4.74
CA ALA A 162 -12.01 -14.97 -4.58
C ALA A 162 -12.85 -14.81 -5.85
N LEU A 163 -12.76 -13.66 -6.52
CA LEU A 163 -13.41 -13.42 -7.82
C LEU A 163 -12.91 -14.40 -8.88
N GLU A 164 -11.60 -14.60 -8.96
CA GLU A 164 -11.02 -15.53 -9.92
C GLU A 164 -11.46 -16.97 -9.66
N LYS A 165 -11.44 -17.43 -8.40
CA LYS A 165 -11.96 -18.76 -8.03
C LYS A 165 -13.44 -18.91 -8.35
N CYS A 166 -14.24 -17.87 -8.12
CA CYS A 166 -15.64 -17.87 -8.50
C CYS A 166 -15.82 -18.00 -10.02
N LEU A 167 -15.05 -17.26 -10.82
CA LEU A 167 -15.07 -17.34 -12.28
C LEU A 167 -14.66 -18.73 -12.79
N GLN A 168 -13.65 -19.34 -12.18
CA GLN A 168 -13.20 -20.70 -12.50
C GLN A 168 -14.26 -21.75 -12.11
N SER A 169 -14.79 -21.68 -10.88
CA SER A 169 -15.78 -22.63 -10.36
C SER A 169 -17.10 -22.63 -11.14
N ASN A 170 -17.45 -21.50 -11.74
CA ASN A 170 -18.65 -21.35 -12.57
C ASN A 170 -18.37 -21.62 -14.06
N ALA A 171 -17.18 -22.11 -14.40
CA ALA A 171 -16.73 -22.30 -15.79
C ALA A 171 -17.07 -21.08 -16.68
N ALA A 172 -16.79 -19.87 -16.17
CA ALA A 172 -17.19 -18.63 -16.82
C ALA A 172 -16.64 -18.57 -18.24
N SER A 173 -17.53 -18.47 -19.23
CA SER A 173 -17.13 -18.46 -20.63
C SER A 173 -16.16 -17.32 -20.94
N PRO A 174 -15.27 -17.47 -21.93
CA PRO A 174 -14.42 -16.39 -22.42
C PRO A 174 -15.20 -15.10 -22.74
N LEU A 175 -16.40 -15.21 -23.30
CA LEU A 175 -17.27 -14.06 -23.54
C LEU A 175 -17.69 -13.37 -22.22
N THR A 176 -18.13 -14.15 -21.23
CA THR A 176 -18.50 -13.62 -19.90
C THR A 176 -17.33 -12.87 -19.27
N ARG A 177 -16.13 -13.46 -19.31
CA ARG A 177 -14.92 -12.83 -18.78
C ARG A 177 -14.56 -11.56 -19.54
N ASN A 178 -14.67 -11.56 -20.87
CA ASN A 178 -14.48 -10.37 -21.71
C ASN A 178 -15.43 -9.24 -21.34
N VAL A 179 -16.72 -9.52 -21.13
CA VAL A 179 -17.70 -8.51 -20.75
C VAL A 179 -17.38 -7.94 -19.38
N ILE A 180 -17.08 -8.78 -18.39
CA ILE A 180 -16.73 -8.32 -17.04
C ILE A 180 -15.44 -7.48 -17.07
N GLY A 181 -14.40 -7.96 -17.75
CA GLY A 181 -13.14 -7.23 -17.92
C GLY A 181 -13.34 -5.89 -18.63
N GLY A 182 -14.13 -5.87 -19.69
CA GLY A 182 -14.42 -4.65 -20.44
C GLY A 182 -15.24 -3.63 -19.65
N VAL A 183 -16.33 -4.06 -19.01
CA VAL A 183 -17.18 -3.17 -18.19
C VAL A 183 -16.38 -2.61 -17.02
N SER A 184 -15.60 -3.45 -16.33
CA SER A 184 -14.82 -3.00 -15.17
C SER A 184 -13.73 -1.99 -15.53
N LEU A 185 -13.04 -2.16 -16.66
CA LEU A 185 -12.09 -1.16 -17.16
C LEU A 185 -12.76 0.15 -17.56
N MET A 186 -14.03 0.12 -17.96
CA MET A 186 -14.78 1.31 -18.34
C MET A 186 -15.34 2.12 -17.17
N ILE A 187 -15.33 1.59 -15.94
CA ILE A 187 -15.79 2.32 -14.74
C ILE A 187 -15.01 3.62 -14.56
N GLY A 188 -13.67 3.55 -14.58
CA GLY A 188 -12.81 4.73 -14.40
C GLY A 188 -13.02 5.82 -15.47
N PRO A 189 -12.90 5.50 -16.78
CA PRO A 189 -13.19 6.44 -17.85
C PRO A 189 -14.60 7.03 -17.78
N ALA A 190 -15.62 6.23 -17.47
CA ALA A 190 -16.99 6.72 -17.34
C ALA A 190 -17.13 7.72 -16.20
N LEU A 191 -16.55 7.43 -15.02
CA LEU A 191 -16.50 8.37 -13.90
C LEU A 191 -15.72 9.64 -14.26
N ASN A 192 -14.64 9.52 -15.03
CA ASN A 192 -13.85 10.68 -15.47
C ASN A 192 -14.64 11.60 -16.41
N ILE A 193 -15.42 11.02 -17.34
CA ILE A 193 -16.34 11.78 -18.20
C ILE A 193 -17.43 12.46 -17.37
N LEU A 194 -18.06 11.74 -16.43
CA LEU A 194 -19.09 12.31 -15.56
C LEU A 194 -18.56 13.47 -14.72
N GLY A 195 -17.33 13.34 -14.21
CA GLY A 195 -16.66 14.43 -13.52
C GLY A 195 -16.33 15.60 -14.44
N ALA A 196 -15.93 15.37 -15.69
CA ALA A 196 -15.70 16.45 -16.66
C ALA A 196 -16.98 17.24 -16.91
N LEU A 197 -18.10 16.54 -17.12
CA LEU A 197 -19.41 17.17 -17.33
C LEU A 197 -19.83 17.98 -16.10
N ARG A 198 -19.63 17.43 -14.89
CA ARG A 198 -19.88 18.14 -13.64
C ARG A 198 -19.07 19.43 -13.56
N ASP A 199 -17.77 19.36 -13.83
CA ASP A 199 -16.87 20.51 -13.69
C ASP A 199 -17.26 21.64 -14.66
N GLU A 200 -17.70 21.29 -15.87
CA GLU A 200 -18.23 22.25 -16.87
C GLU A 200 -19.57 22.83 -16.43
N CYS A 201 -20.51 21.98 -15.99
CA CYS A 201 -21.83 22.43 -15.53
C CYS A 201 -21.75 23.36 -14.30
N ASN A 202 -20.76 23.15 -13.43
CA ASN A 202 -20.54 23.96 -12.24
C ASN A 202 -19.68 25.21 -12.49
N GLY A 203 -19.14 25.41 -13.71
CA GLY A 203 -18.27 26.54 -14.02
C GLY A 203 -16.90 26.48 -13.34
N THR A 204 -16.46 25.30 -12.92
CA THR A 204 -15.19 25.03 -12.22
C THR A 204 -14.10 24.48 -13.15
N ALA A 205 -14.46 24.15 -14.40
CA ALA A 205 -13.50 23.66 -15.38
C ALA A 205 -12.53 24.76 -15.83
N ASN A 206 -11.23 24.50 -15.73
CA ASN A 206 -10.17 25.34 -16.28
C ASN A 206 -9.26 24.52 -17.20
N THR A 207 -8.31 25.18 -17.88
CA THR A 207 -7.42 24.49 -18.85
C THR A 207 -6.67 23.33 -18.22
N GLN A 208 -6.26 23.45 -16.96
CA GLN A 208 -5.49 22.42 -16.29
C GLN A 208 -6.35 21.23 -15.86
N THR A 209 -7.56 21.45 -15.35
CA THR A 209 -8.48 20.35 -15.03
C THR A 209 -8.95 19.63 -16.29
N ARG A 210 -9.22 20.37 -17.38
CA ARG A 210 -9.51 19.79 -18.70
C ARG A 210 -8.36 18.92 -19.22
N LEU A 211 -7.13 19.43 -19.16
CA LEU A 211 -5.95 18.69 -19.62
C LEU A 211 -5.70 17.45 -18.76
N SER A 212 -5.83 17.56 -17.43
CA SER A 212 -5.72 16.45 -16.49
C SER A 212 -6.72 15.33 -16.80
N ARG A 213 -8.00 15.69 -16.99
CA ARG A 213 -9.05 14.73 -17.35
C ARG A 213 -8.81 14.09 -18.71
N LEU A 214 -8.37 14.88 -19.70
CA LEU A 214 -8.08 14.41 -21.05
C LEU A 214 -6.87 13.46 -21.08
N VAL A 215 -5.79 13.77 -20.38
CA VAL A 215 -4.61 12.90 -20.27
C VAL A 215 -5.00 11.57 -19.62
N THR A 216 -5.71 11.62 -18.50
CA THR A 216 -6.14 10.41 -17.78
C THR A 216 -7.13 9.57 -18.59
N LEU A 217 -8.05 10.22 -19.31
CA LEU A 217 -8.99 9.53 -20.22
C LEU A 217 -8.24 8.90 -21.40
N SER A 218 -7.31 9.63 -22.02
CA SER A 218 -6.54 9.12 -23.15
C SER A 218 -5.69 7.92 -22.77
N LEU A 219 -5.04 7.97 -21.60
CA LEU A 219 -4.22 6.88 -21.08
C LEU A 219 -5.06 5.62 -20.81
N SER A 220 -6.22 5.77 -20.17
CA SER A 220 -7.12 4.65 -19.87
C SER A 220 -7.76 4.05 -21.12
N LEU A 221 -8.19 4.87 -22.09
CA LEU A 221 -8.71 4.39 -23.37
C LEU A 221 -7.61 3.70 -24.21
N ALA A 222 -6.39 4.21 -24.19
CA ALA A 222 -5.25 3.56 -24.83
C ALA A 222 -4.98 2.19 -24.20
N ALA A 223 -4.92 2.10 -22.87
CA ALA A 223 -4.70 0.83 -22.17
C ALA A 223 -5.85 -0.17 -22.41
N PHE A 224 -7.09 0.30 -22.44
CA PHE A 224 -8.25 -0.51 -22.81
C PHE A 224 -8.16 -1.03 -24.25
N THR A 225 -7.77 -0.17 -25.20
CA THR A 225 -7.58 -0.57 -26.60
C THR A 225 -6.50 -1.62 -26.73
N VAL A 226 -5.37 -1.46 -26.03
CA VAL A 226 -4.30 -2.45 -25.98
C VAL A 226 -4.81 -3.78 -25.42
N ALA A 227 -5.61 -3.77 -24.35
CA ALA A 227 -6.21 -4.97 -23.79
C ALA A 227 -7.24 -5.65 -24.71
N LEU A 228 -7.96 -4.88 -25.53
CA LEU A 228 -8.89 -5.40 -26.53
C LEU A 228 -8.19 -6.16 -27.66
N VAL A 229 -7.03 -5.67 -28.10
CA VAL A 229 -6.29 -6.27 -29.22
C VAL A 229 -5.27 -7.33 -28.77
N THR A 230 -4.98 -7.40 -27.48
CA THR A 230 -4.08 -8.42 -26.91
C THR A 230 -4.87 -9.67 -26.56
N PRO A 231 -4.57 -10.83 -27.17
CA PRO A 231 -5.25 -12.08 -26.85
C PRO A 231 -5.19 -12.37 -25.35
N GLN A 232 -6.29 -12.87 -24.77
CA GLN A 232 -6.38 -13.27 -23.34
C GLN A 232 -6.20 -12.16 -22.29
N ALA A 233 -5.87 -10.92 -22.67
CA ALA A 233 -5.75 -9.82 -21.71
C ALA A 233 -7.11 -9.42 -21.12
N LEU A 234 -8.12 -9.22 -21.97
CA LEU A 234 -9.45 -8.81 -21.52
C LEU A 234 -10.17 -9.85 -20.63
N PRO A 235 -10.10 -11.18 -20.90
CA PRO A 235 -10.62 -12.20 -19.99
C PRO A 235 -9.91 -12.24 -18.63
N ALA A 236 -8.58 -12.00 -18.60
CA ALA A 236 -7.82 -11.95 -17.36
C ALA A 236 -8.23 -10.74 -16.51
N LEU A 237 -8.59 -9.63 -17.15
CA LEU A 237 -9.10 -8.43 -16.47
C LEU A 237 -10.44 -8.62 -15.76
N ALA A 238 -11.15 -9.73 -15.98
CA ALA A 238 -12.43 -10.01 -15.32
C ALA A 238 -12.34 -10.06 -13.78
N SER A 239 -11.21 -10.51 -13.24
CA SER A 239 -10.93 -10.52 -11.80
C SER A 239 -10.08 -9.33 -11.35
N PHE A 240 -9.26 -8.74 -12.23
CA PHE A 240 -8.41 -7.57 -11.92
C PHE A 240 -9.13 -6.22 -11.96
N GLY A 241 -10.06 -6.00 -12.90
CA GLY A 241 -10.78 -4.74 -13.01
C GLY A 241 -11.67 -4.45 -11.80
N PRO A 242 -12.57 -5.37 -11.37
CA PRO A 242 -13.45 -5.13 -10.24
C PRO A 242 -12.72 -4.94 -8.91
N GLN A 243 -11.69 -5.76 -8.62
CA GLN A 243 -10.90 -5.58 -7.40
C GLN A 243 -10.18 -4.22 -7.39
N MET A 244 -9.70 -3.74 -8.55
CA MET A 244 -9.03 -2.45 -8.64
C MET A 244 -10.02 -1.30 -8.44
N ALA A 245 -11.21 -1.38 -9.04
CA ALA A 245 -12.28 -0.41 -8.82
C ALA A 245 -12.71 -0.37 -7.35
N PHE A 246 -12.87 -1.52 -6.71
CA PHE A 246 -13.15 -1.57 -5.26
C PHE A 246 -12.05 -0.87 -4.46
N PHE A 247 -10.79 -1.24 -4.72
CA PHE A 247 -9.63 -0.66 -4.02
C PHE A 247 -9.59 0.86 -4.14
N THR A 248 -9.71 1.41 -5.35
CA THR A 248 -9.61 2.86 -5.56
C THR A 248 -10.76 3.60 -4.93
N LEU A 249 -11.99 3.12 -5.07
CA LEU A 249 -13.18 3.73 -4.47
C LEU A 249 -13.14 3.69 -2.95
N ALA A 250 -12.79 2.54 -2.35
CA ALA A 250 -12.68 2.40 -0.90
C ALA A 250 -11.53 3.25 -0.33
N ARG A 251 -10.40 3.30 -1.04
CA ARG A 251 -9.25 4.14 -0.68
C ARG A 251 -9.67 5.60 -0.65
N ASP A 252 -10.26 6.08 -1.73
CA ASP A 252 -10.69 7.47 -1.80
C ASP A 252 -11.74 7.81 -0.77
N LEU A 253 -12.76 6.97 -0.58
CA LEU A 253 -13.76 7.18 0.45
C LEU A 253 -13.10 7.35 1.82
N THR A 254 -12.16 6.47 2.17
CA THR A 254 -11.42 6.57 3.44
C THR A 254 -10.62 7.87 3.51
N GLN A 255 -9.93 8.24 2.43
CA GLN A 255 -9.15 9.47 2.35
C GLN A 255 -9.99 10.75 2.51
N VAL A 256 -11.30 10.72 2.23
CA VAL A 256 -12.19 11.87 2.49
C VAL A 256 -12.36 12.13 3.98
N PHE A 257 -12.45 11.07 4.80
CA PHE A 257 -12.55 11.16 6.27
C PHE A 257 -11.22 11.51 6.92
N VAL A 258 -10.13 11.05 6.33
CA VAL A 258 -8.76 11.29 6.82
C VAL A 258 -7.88 11.89 5.72
N PRO A 259 -8.13 13.15 5.34
CA PRO A 259 -7.30 13.84 4.35
C PRO A 259 -5.88 14.03 4.87
N LEU A 260 -4.92 13.89 3.96
CA LEU A 260 -3.53 14.28 4.15
C LEU A 260 -3.36 15.61 3.44
N ASN A 261 -2.96 16.65 4.16
CA ASN A 261 -2.62 17.92 3.57
C ASN A 261 -1.12 18.14 3.67
N ASP A 262 -0.57 18.92 2.75
CA ASP A 262 0.81 19.34 2.78
C ASP A 262 0.95 20.80 2.32
N ASN A 263 2.13 21.37 2.55
CA ASN A 263 2.46 22.72 2.14
C ASN A 263 3.12 22.80 0.75
N ALA A 264 3.18 21.71 -0.02
CA ALA A 264 3.78 21.73 -1.35
C ALA A 264 2.79 22.25 -2.41
N GLN A 265 3.20 23.29 -3.12
CA GLN A 265 2.53 23.79 -4.31
C GLN A 265 2.90 23.01 -5.57
N ILE A 266 1.88 22.77 -6.40
CA ILE A 266 2.03 22.10 -7.69
C ILE A 266 2.85 22.97 -8.64
N ASN A 267 3.95 22.43 -9.15
CA ASN A 267 4.80 23.07 -10.15
C ASN A 267 5.27 22.06 -11.21
N PRO A 268 5.49 22.47 -12.48
CA PRO A 268 5.81 21.51 -13.55
C PRO A 268 7.11 20.72 -13.35
N PRO A 269 8.24 21.33 -12.92
CA PRO A 269 9.48 20.59 -12.67
C PRO A 269 9.33 19.55 -11.56
N GLY A 270 8.74 19.93 -10.43
CA GLY A 270 8.45 19.02 -9.32
C GLY A 270 7.47 17.93 -9.71
N THR A 271 6.45 18.24 -10.52
CA THR A 271 5.50 17.24 -11.04
C THR A 271 6.21 16.18 -11.87
N THR A 272 7.11 16.61 -12.75
CA THR A 272 7.86 15.71 -13.63
C THR A 272 8.84 14.85 -12.83
N ALA A 273 9.57 15.46 -11.89
CA ALA A 273 10.49 14.74 -11.01
C ALA A 273 9.77 13.74 -10.11
N ASN A 274 8.63 14.12 -9.53
CA ASN A 274 7.82 13.23 -8.71
C ASN A 274 7.20 12.09 -9.54
N ALA A 275 6.76 12.35 -10.77
CA ALA A 275 6.33 11.30 -11.69
C ALA A 275 7.46 10.29 -11.98
N GLY A 276 8.68 10.77 -12.19
CA GLY A 276 9.87 9.93 -12.35
C GLY A 276 10.16 9.07 -11.12
N LEU A 277 10.14 9.67 -9.92
CA LEU A 277 10.28 8.95 -8.65
C LEU A 277 9.22 7.87 -8.51
N TYR A 278 7.95 8.22 -8.70
CA TYR A 278 6.83 7.29 -8.57
C TYR A 278 6.97 6.13 -9.56
N GLY A 279 7.34 6.39 -10.81
CA GLY A 279 7.64 5.34 -11.79
C GLY A 279 8.75 4.39 -11.35
N ALA A 280 9.85 4.93 -10.83
CA ALA A 280 10.95 4.12 -10.31
C ALA A 280 10.50 3.26 -9.11
N LEU A 281 9.72 3.83 -8.19
CA LEU A 281 9.15 3.10 -7.07
C LEU A 281 8.21 1.98 -7.53
N GLN A 282 7.35 2.23 -8.54
CA GLN A 282 6.47 1.21 -9.11
C GLN A 282 7.24 0.07 -9.79
N PHE A 283 8.37 0.37 -10.45
CA PHE A 283 9.25 -0.65 -11.02
C PHE A 283 9.86 -1.55 -9.94
N LEU A 284 10.43 -0.93 -8.90
CA LEU A 284 11.03 -1.64 -7.77
C LEU A 284 9.99 -2.45 -7.00
N LEU A 285 8.79 -1.90 -6.86
CA LEU A 285 7.64 -2.55 -6.23
C LEU A 285 7.29 -3.86 -6.92
N GLY A 286 7.08 -3.81 -8.23
CA GLY A 286 6.77 -5.00 -9.03
C GLY A 286 7.88 -6.03 -8.90
N THR A 287 9.13 -5.60 -9.01
CA THR A 287 10.29 -6.48 -8.90
C THR A 287 10.39 -7.16 -7.53
N ALA A 288 10.16 -6.43 -6.44
CA ALA A 288 10.16 -6.99 -5.09
C ALA A 288 9.01 -8.00 -4.92
N MET A 289 7.79 -7.64 -5.34
CA MET A 289 6.62 -8.52 -5.23
C MET A 289 6.76 -9.81 -6.04
N ASP A 290 7.38 -9.74 -7.22
CA ASP A 290 7.61 -10.91 -8.06
C ASP A 290 8.56 -11.92 -7.39
N GLN A 291 9.48 -11.43 -6.55
CA GLN A 291 10.48 -12.27 -5.86
C GLN A 291 9.98 -12.79 -4.51
N THR A 292 9.31 -11.94 -3.71
CA THR A 292 9.02 -12.26 -2.31
C THR A 292 7.55 -12.58 -2.05
N ALA A 293 6.65 -12.18 -2.94
CA ALA A 293 5.22 -12.46 -2.83
C ALA A 293 4.58 -12.91 -4.18
N PRO A 294 5.11 -13.97 -4.85
CA PRO A 294 4.61 -14.38 -6.17
C PRO A 294 3.19 -14.97 -6.12
N ASN A 295 2.85 -15.69 -5.05
CA ASN A 295 1.56 -16.37 -4.88
C ASN A 295 0.50 -15.49 -4.24
N SER A 296 0.06 -14.43 -4.92
CA SER A 296 -0.94 -13.49 -4.39
C SER A 296 -2.00 -13.11 -5.42
N GLY A 297 -3.23 -12.95 -4.93
CA GLY A 297 -4.36 -12.41 -5.67
C GLY A 297 -4.81 -13.20 -6.91
N ALA A 298 -5.51 -12.50 -7.81
CA ALA A 298 -6.12 -13.09 -9.01
C ALA A 298 -5.10 -13.76 -9.94
N GLY A 299 -3.89 -13.21 -10.05
CA GLY A 299 -2.83 -13.77 -10.91
C GLY A 299 -2.41 -15.17 -10.48
N TYR A 300 -2.26 -15.39 -9.17
CA TYR A 300 -1.96 -16.71 -8.63
C TYR A 300 -3.15 -17.67 -8.76
N ALA A 301 -4.38 -17.20 -8.49
CA ALA A 301 -5.57 -18.04 -8.69
C ALA A 301 -5.71 -18.51 -10.15
N MET A 302 -5.39 -17.65 -11.12
CA MET A 302 -5.36 -18.01 -12.55
C MET A 302 -4.31 -19.06 -12.87
N SER A 303 -3.08 -18.92 -12.37
CA SER A 303 -1.99 -19.86 -12.66
C SER A 303 -2.10 -21.19 -11.91
N ALA A 304 -2.73 -21.20 -10.74
CA ALA A 304 -2.98 -22.42 -9.96
C ALA A 304 -4.24 -23.19 -10.41
N GLY A 305 -5.15 -22.53 -11.15
CA GLY A 305 -6.40 -23.11 -11.65
C GLY A 305 -6.34 -23.60 -13.10
N SER A 306 -5.24 -23.40 -13.81
CA SER A 306 -5.10 -23.70 -15.23
C SER A 306 -4.86 -25.19 -15.50
N GLY A 307 -5.93 -25.98 -15.47
CA GLY A 307 -6.08 -27.02 -16.51
C GLY A 307 -6.07 -26.33 -17.89
N PRO A 308 -5.45 -26.91 -18.93
CA PRO A 308 -5.24 -26.23 -20.19
C PRO A 308 -6.58 -25.90 -20.87
N SER A 309 -6.92 -24.61 -20.99
CA SER A 309 -8.01 -24.19 -21.88
C SER A 309 -7.47 -24.17 -23.31
N SER A 310 -7.83 -25.17 -24.12
CA SER A 310 -7.54 -25.17 -25.55
C SER A 310 -8.22 -23.97 -26.21
N ALA A 311 -7.41 -23.09 -26.80
CA ALA A 311 -7.81 -21.79 -27.31
C ALA A 311 -8.60 -21.82 -28.65
N ASP A 312 -9.23 -22.95 -29.01
CA ASP A 312 -9.81 -23.15 -30.35
C ASP A 312 -11.35 -23.27 -30.40
N ASP A 313 -12.05 -23.22 -29.26
CA ASP A 313 -13.50 -23.47 -29.26
C ASP A 313 -14.29 -22.17 -29.50
N GLY A 314 -14.94 -22.07 -30.66
CA GLY A 314 -15.85 -20.98 -31.01
C GLY A 314 -17.04 -20.85 -30.04
N PHE A 315 -17.70 -19.69 -30.05
CA PHE A 315 -18.80 -19.30 -29.14
C PHE A 315 -19.88 -20.38 -28.91
N ALA A 316 -20.23 -21.17 -29.94
CA ALA A 316 -21.21 -22.25 -29.82
C ALA A 316 -20.75 -23.44 -28.96
N ALA A 317 -19.46 -23.79 -29.01
CA ALA A 317 -18.88 -24.85 -28.16
C ALA A 317 -18.76 -24.37 -26.71
N GLN A 318 -18.45 -23.08 -26.51
CA GLN A 318 -18.44 -22.45 -25.19
C GLN A 318 -19.84 -22.43 -24.55
N LEU A 319 -20.90 -22.21 -25.35
CA LEU A 319 -22.29 -22.22 -24.89
C LEU A 319 -22.78 -23.63 -24.51
N MET A 320 -22.36 -24.66 -25.25
CA MET A 320 -22.65 -26.07 -24.92
C MET A 320 -21.96 -26.50 -23.63
N ASN A 321 -20.67 -26.15 -23.44
CA ASN A 321 -19.95 -26.41 -22.20
C ASN A 321 -20.57 -25.70 -20.98
N TRP A 322 -21.08 -24.48 -21.16
CA TRP A 322 -21.81 -23.74 -20.13
C TRP A 322 -23.12 -24.43 -19.73
N MET A 323 -23.94 -24.85 -20.71
CA MET A 323 -25.19 -25.57 -20.43
C MET A 323 -24.96 -26.89 -19.69
N GLN A 324 -23.84 -27.55 -19.96
CA GLN A 324 -23.46 -28.82 -19.34
C GLN A 324 -22.86 -28.64 -17.92
N HIS A 325 -22.14 -27.54 -17.65
CA HIS A 325 -21.67 -27.21 -16.29
C HIS A 325 -22.78 -26.62 -15.40
N ALA A 326 -23.75 -25.91 -15.99
CA ALA A 326 -24.94 -25.42 -15.27
C ALA A 326 -25.81 -26.57 -14.74
N SER A 327 -25.79 -27.75 -15.36
CA SER A 327 -26.49 -28.94 -14.84
C SER A 327 -25.75 -29.58 -13.66
N ASP A 328 -24.42 -29.52 -13.62
CA ASP A 328 -23.61 -30.15 -12.56
C ASP A 328 -23.50 -29.27 -11.29
N THR A 329 -23.57 -27.95 -11.44
CA THR A 329 -23.49 -26.97 -10.34
C THR A 329 -24.77 -26.85 -9.49
N LEU A 330 -25.86 -27.52 -9.89
CA LEU A 330 -27.13 -27.58 -9.15
C LEU A 330 -27.07 -28.42 -7.85
N ASN A 331 -25.97 -29.14 -7.58
CA ASN A 331 -25.85 -30.04 -6.42
C ASN A 331 -25.06 -29.47 -5.22
N THR A 332 -24.52 -28.25 -5.31
CA THR A 332 -23.78 -27.60 -4.21
C THR A 332 -24.52 -26.35 -3.72
N THR A 333 -24.77 -26.24 -2.41
CA THR A 333 -25.36 -25.03 -1.83
C THR A 333 -24.37 -23.85 -1.89
N PRO A 334 -24.84 -22.59 -2.02
CA PRO A 334 -23.99 -21.41 -2.03
C PRO A 334 -23.08 -21.27 -0.80
N GLU A 335 -23.53 -21.78 0.35
CA GLU A 335 -22.83 -21.73 1.64
C GLU A 335 -21.58 -22.63 1.66
N THR A 336 -21.69 -23.86 1.14
CA THR A 336 -20.55 -24.78 1.03
C THR A 336 -19.48 -24.22 0.09
N ARG A 337 -19.90 -23.60 -1.02
CA ARG A 337 -18.99 -22.95 -1.97
C ARG A 337 -18.28 -21.74 -1.36
N ALA A 338 -18.97 -20.94 -0.54
CA ALA A 338 -18.37 -19.81 0.16
C ALA A 338 -17.33 -20.26 1.20
N ALA A 339 -17.60 -21.37 1.91
CA ALA A 339 -16.66 -21.96 2.86
C ALA A 339 -15.38 -22.47 2.17
N GLU A 340 -15.51 -23.18 1.05
CA GLU A 340 -14.37 -23.66 0.25
C GLU A 340 -13.50 -22.51 -0.27
N ILE A 341 -14.13 -21.42 -0.75
CA ILE A 341 -13.40 -20.22 -1.18
C ILE A 341 -12.64 -19.61 0.00
N LEU A 342 -13.25 -19.51 1.19
CA LEU A 342 -12.62 -18.95 2.37
C LEU A 342 -11.42 -19.79 2.85
N GLU A 343 -11.55 -21.11 2.86
CA GLU A 343 -10.46 -22.03 3.21
C GLU A 343 -9.29 -21.92 2.21
N SER A 344 -9.59 -21.69 0.93
CA SER A 344 -8.56 -21.53 -0.10
C SER A 344 -7.78 -20.20 -0.03
N LEU A 345 -8.22 -19.22 0.77
CA LEU A 345 -7.52 -17.94 1.00
C LEU A 345 -6.42 -18.04 2.07
N VAL A 346 -6.57 -18.95 3.04
CA VAL A 346 -5.61 -19.12 4.16
C VAL A 346 -4.16 -19.28 3.69
N PRO A 347 -3.83 -20.14 2.71
CA PRO A 347 -2.43 -20.33 2.31
C PRO A 347 -1.82 -19.14 1.54
N VAL A 348 -2.64 -18.24 0.99
CA VAL A 348 -2.16 -17.08 0.20
C VAL A 348 -2.11 -15.78 1.00
N LEU A 349 -2.75 -15.75 2.18
CA LEU A 349 -2.89 -14.56 3.01
C LEU A 349 -1.54 -13.90 3.36
N GLY A 350 -0.50 -14.68 3.64
CA GLY A 350 0.83 -14.15 3.96
C GLY A 350 1.43 -13.34 2.81
N HIS A 351 1.27 -13.82 1.57
CA HIS A 351 1.73 -13.11 0.38
C HIS A 351 0.87 -11.87 0.10
N ASP A 352 -0.44 -11.95 0.32
CA ASP A 352 -1.36 -10.81 0.15
C ASP A 352 -1.04 -9.68 1.14
N ILE A 353 -0.77 -10.01 2.40
CA ILE A 353 -0.31 -9.06 3.43
C ILE A 353 1.02 -8.43 3.01
N LEU A 354 1.98 -9.24 2.56
CA LEU A 354 3.30 -8.75 2.16
C LEU A 354 3.21 -7.78 0.97
N ARG A 355 2.35 -8.07 -0.03
CA ARG A 355 2.04 -7.10 -1.10
C ARG A 355 1.35 -5.85 -0.57
N GLY A 356 0.52 -5.97 0.47
CA GLY A 356 -0.03 -4.83 1.20
C GLY A 356 1.06 -3.94 1.78
N VAL A 357 2.01 -4.53 2.52
CA VAL A 357 3.14 -3.83 3.14
C VAL A 357 4.00 -3.11 2.08
N TYR A 358 4.32 -3.76 0.96
CA TYR A 358 5.11 -3.12 -0.08
C TYR A 358 4.38 -1.94 -0.76
N ASN A 359 3.08 -2.08 -1.05
CA ASN A 359 2.30 -0.96 -1.60
C ASN A 359 2.24 0.21 -0.61
N ALA A 360 2.05 -0.08 0.68
CA ALA A 360 2.08 0.92 1.74
C ALA A 360 3.43 1.64 1.78
N GLY A 361 4.54 0.90 1.76
CA GLY A 361 5.89 1.47 1.77
C GLY A 361 6.15 2.41 0.60
N VAL A 362 5.77 2.01 -0.62
CA VAL A 362 5.92 2.87 -1.82
C VAL A 362 5.11 4.15 -1.71
N GLU A 363 3.86 4.06 -1.23
CA GLU A 363 3.00 5.24 -1.08
C GLU A 363 3.52 6.16 0.02
N ILE A 364 4.06 5.63 1.11
CA ILE A 364 4.71 6.44 2.17
C ILE A 364 5.93 7.18 1.61
N ILE A 365 6.81 6.48 0.88
CA ILE A 365 7.99 7.09 0.26
C ILE A 365 7.56 8.12 -0.78
N SER A 366 6.55 7.82 -1.59
CA SER A 366 6.03 8.74 -2.61
C SER A 366 5.42 10.00 -1.99
N ASP A 367 4.65 9.86 -0.91
CA ASP A 367 4.08 11.00 -0.19
C ASP A 367 5.22 11.90 0.33
N VAL A 368 6.20 11.31 1.04
CA VAL A 368 7.25 12.08 1.71
C VAL A 368 8.29 12.63 0.73
N ALA A 369 8.95 11.77 -0.03
CA ALA A 369 10.00 12.19 -0.96
C ALA A 369 9.43 12.95 -2.16
N GLY A 370 8.25 12.57 -2.65
CA GLY A 370 7.57 13.31 -3.72
C GLY A 370 7.14 14.70 -3.29
N GLY A 371 6.65 14.83 -2.04
CA GLY A 371 6.34 16.12 -1.44
C GLY A 371 7.56 17.00 -1.22
N GLU A 372 8.66 16.45 -0.70
CA GLU A 372 9.95 17.15 -0.58
C GLU A 372 10.48 17.63 -1.94
N ILE A 373 10.40 16.78 -2.98
CA ILE A 373 10.77 17.15 -4.35
C ILE A 373 9.90 18.32 -4.84
N MET A 374 8.57 18.21 -4.70
CA MET A 374 7.64 19.26 -5.09
C MET A 374 7.94 20.58 -4.37
N HIS A 375 8.22 20.50 -3.07
CA HIS A 375 8.59 21.63 -2.23
C HIS A 375 9.92 22.25 -2.61
N GLY A 376 10.95 21.44 -2.89
CA GLY A 376 12.28 21.92 -3.27
C GLY A 376 12.31 22.70 -4.59
N PHE A 377 11.32 22.50 -5.46
CA PHE A 377 11.15 23.29 -6.69
C PHE A 377 10.32 24.57 -6.50
N GLN A 378 9.84 24.85 -5.29
CA GLN A 378 9.25 26.14 -4.93
C GLN A 378 10.39 27.07 -4.50
N GLY A 379 10.47 28.27 -5.11
CA GLY A 379 11.57 29.21 -4.87
C GLY A 379 11.68 29.69 -3.41
N GLU A 380 12.61 30.63 -3.14
CA GLU A 380 13.04 31.12 -1.81
C GLU A 380 11.94 31.64 -0.84
N GLY A 381 10.66 31.60 -1.21
CA GLY A 381 9.52 32.10 -0.44
C GLY A 381 8.84 31.08 0.52
N ALA A 382 9.34 29.85 0.63
CA ALA A 382 8.82 28.84 1.57
C ALA A 382 9.81 28.63 2.73
N PRO A 383 9.77 29.48 3.79
CA PRO A 383 10.73 29.42 4.89
C PRO A 383 10.59 28.15 5.74
N ASP A 384 9.38 27.57 5.77
CA ASP A 384 9.11 26.29 6.41
C ASP A 384 9.39 25.17 5.41
N GLY A 385 10.27 24.22 5.75
CA GLY A 385 10.47 23.04 4.90
C GLY A 385 9.19 22.22 4.73
N PHE A 386 9.23 21.18 3.88
CA PHE A 386 8.03 20.40 3.54
C PHE A 386 7.38 19.74 4.77
N ARG A 387 6.09 20.00 4.99
CA ARG A 387 5.32 19.51 6.13
C ARG A 387 4.00 18.90 5.69
N MET A 388 3.73 17.73 6.24
CA MET A 388 2.43 17.08 6.17
C MET A 388 1.61 17.32 7.43
N THR A 389 0.28 17.36 7.26
CA THR A 389 -0.67 17.43 8.37
C THR A 389 -1.79 16.43 8.17
N PHE A 390 -2.19 15.83 9.29
CA PHE A 390 -3.32 14.91 9.37
C PHE A 390 -4.55 15.67 9.87
N ALA A 391 -5.63 15.68 9.09
CA ALA A 391 -6.83 16.47 9.42
C ALA A 391 -8.12 15.64 9.36
N PRO A 392 -8.37 14.73 10.32
CA PRO A 392 -9.61 13.96 10.40
C PRO A 392 -10.84 14.87 10.34
N ARG A 393 -11.84 14.49 9.54
CA ARG A 393 -13.09 15.24 9.40
C ARG A 393 -14.26 14.31 9.12
N VAL A 394 -15.47 14.79 9.43
CA VAL A 394 -16.72 14.21 8.95
C VAL A 394 -17.10 14.97 7.67
N PRO A 395 -17.07 14.33 6.49
CA PRO A 395 -17.33 15.00 5.25
C PRO A 395 -18.82 15.22 5.00
N SER A 396 -19.16 16.31 4.30
CA SER A 396 -20.50 16.49 3.75
C SER A 396 -20.74 15.54 2.57
N PHE A 397 -22.02 15.31 2.24
CA PHE A 397 -22.37 14.55 1.04
C PHE A 397 -21.80 15.16 -0.24
N SER A 398 -21.75 16.50 -0.33
CA SER A 398 -21.10 17.19 -1.45
C SER A 398 -19.61 16.88 -1.51
N GLN A 399 -18.87 16.90 -0.40
CA GLN A 399 -17.45 16.56 -0.38
C GLN A 399 -17.19 15.11 -0.81
N VAL A 400 -18.07 14.17 -0.42
CA VAL A 400 -17.98 12.77 -0.88
C VAL A 400 -18.24 12.65 -2.38
N ALA A 401 -19.31 13.28 -2.88
CA ALA A 401 -19.63 13.28 -4.30
C ALA A 401 -18.53 13.92 -5.15
N ASP A 402 -17.95 15.01 -4.65
CA ASP A 402 -16.88 15.74 -5.29
C ASP A 402 -15.62 14.89 -5.37
N GLN A 403 -15.21 14.23 -4.28
CA GLN A 403 -14.08 13.29 -4.29
C GLN A 403 -14.32 12.17 -5.31
N PHE A 404 -15.53 11.61 -5.32
CA PHE A 404 -15.89 10.47 -6.17
C PHE A 404 -15.76 10.81 -7.66
N LEU A 405 -16.19 12.01 -8.06
CA LEU A 405 -16.16 12.46 -9.46
C LEU A 405 -14.86 13.17 -9.87
N THR A 406 -13.94 13.38 -8.93
CA THR A 406 -12.62 13.97 -9.20
C THR A 406 -11.53 12.92 -8.97
N THR A 407 -11.06 12.77 -7.74
CA THR A 407 -9.95 11.90 -7.38
C THR A 407 -10.27 10.44 -7.64
N SER A 408 -11.44 9.93 -7.20
CA SER A 408 -11.76 8.51 -7.37
C SER A 408 -11.93 8.15 -8.83
N ALA A 409 -12.57 9.02 -9.62
CA ALA A 409 -12.72 8.86 -11.05
C ALA A 409 -11.35 8.70 -11.73
N MET A 410 -10.42 9.62 -11.47
CA MET A 410 -9.09 9.57 -12.07
C MET A 410 -8.26 8.40 -11.55
N ARG A 411 -8.35 8.08 -10.25
CA ARG A 411 -7.58 6.99 -9.64
C ARG A 411 -8.04 5.64 -10.14
N THR A 412 -9.35 5.45 -10.27
CA THR A 412 -9.93 4.24 -10.86
C THR A 412 -9.53 4.10 -12.31
N SER A 413 -9.56 5.19 -13.07
CA SER A 413 -9.14 5.22 -14.48
C SER A 413 -7.66 4.86 -14.66
N PHE A 414 -6.78 5.50 -13.88
CA PHE A 414 -5.34 5.24 -13.87
C PHE A 414 -4.99 3.83 -13.39
N GLY A 415 -5.64 3.37 -12.32
CA GLY A 415 -5.46 2.03 -11.78
C GLY A 415 -5.87 0.95 -12.78
N GLY A 416 -7.00 1.15 -13.47
CA GLY A 416 -7.42 0.30 -14.58
C GLY A 416 -6.41 0.31 -15.72
N ALA A 417 -5.85 1.47 -16.07
CA ALA A 417 -4.82 1.60 -17.10
C ALA A 417 -3.54 0.83 -16.75
N ILE A 418 -3.06 0.91 -15.51
CA ILE A 418 -1.91 0.14 -15.01
C ILE A 418 -2.18 -1.36 -15.14
N MET A 419 -3.33 -1.84 -14.66
CA MET A 419 -3.67 -3.27 -14.72
C MET A 419 -3.78 -3.78 -16.17
N ALA A 420 -4.47 -3.02 -17.03
CA ALA A 420 -4.62 -3.36 -18.43
C ALA A 420 -3.27 -3.41 -19.15
N ALA A 421 -2.39 -2.43 -18.88
CA ALA A 421 -1.05 -2.40 -19.45
C ALA A 421 -0.19 -3.57 -18.94
N ALA A 422 -0.22 -3.85 -17.64
CA ALA A 422 0.56 -4.94 -17.04
C ALA A 422 0.16 -6.31 -17.61
N ILE A 423 -1.14 -6.61 -17.66
CA ILE A 423 -1.66 -7.88 -18.18
C ILE A 423 -1.39 -8.02 -19.68
N SER A 424 -1.60 -6.94 -20.44
CA SER A 424 -1.34 -6.95 -21.89
C SER A 424 0.14 -7.13 -22.18
N ALA A 425 1.01 -6.42 -21.46
CA ALA A 425 2.46 -6.58 -21.56
C ALA A 425 2.89 -7.99 -21.20
N GLY A 426 2.39 -8.55 -20.09
CA GLY A 426 2.74 -9.91 -19.65
C GLY A 426 2.34 -10.95 -20.68
N THR A 427 1.15 -10.81 -21.27
CA THR A 427 0.67 -11.72 -22.32
C THR A 427 1.48 -11.58 -23.60
N TYR A 428 1.76 -10.34 -24.03
CA TYR A 428 2.55 -10.07 -25.21
C TYR A 428 3.99 -10.58 -25.07
N PHE A 429 4.72 -10.16 -24.04
CA PHE A 429 6.11 -10.58 -23.82
C PHE A 429 6.24 -12.07 -23.52
N GLY A 430 5.25 -12.66 -22.83
CA GLY A 430 5.17 -14.11 -22.61
C GLY A 430 5.06 -14.90 -23.92
N SER A 431 4.37 -14.36 -24.92
CA SER A 431 4.24 -14.99 -26.25
C SER A 431 5.55 -15.03 -27.05
N LEU A 432 6.55 -14.21 -26.67
CA LEU A 432 7.84 -14.12 -27.35
C LEU A 432 8.84 -15.21 -26.91
N GLY A 433 8.44 -16.12 -26.01
CA GLY A 433 9.32 -17.18 -25.51
C GLY A 433 10.46 -16.67 -24.60
N LEU A 434 10.30 -15.47 -24.04
CA LEU A 434 11.25 -14.90 -23.08
C LEU A 434 11.21 -15.67 -21.74
N SER A 435 12.28 -15.57 -20.95
CA SER A 435 12.28 -16.11 -19.59
C SER A 435 11.27 -15.37 -18.71
N ALA A 436 10.71 -16.05 -17.70
CA ALA A 436 9.75 -15.43 -16.78
C ALA A 436 10.29 -14.16 -16.12
N SER A 437 11.58 -14.15 -15.76
CA SER A 437 12.24 -12.96 -15.22
C SER A 437 12.28 -11.81 -16.23
N ALA A 438 12.61 -12.07 -17.51
CA ALA A 438 12.62 -11.04 -18.54
C ALA A 438 11.22 -10.49 -18.83
N VAL A 439 10.19 -11.35 -18.83
CA VAL A 439 8.79 -10.93 -18.95
C VAL A 439 8.39 -10.02 -17.78
N ASN A 440 8.69 -10.42 -16.55
CA ASN A 440 8.36 -9.64 -15.35
C ASN A 440 9.04 -8.26 -15.36
N HIS A 441 10.33 -8.18 -15.72
CA HIS A 441 11.02 -6.89 -15.84
C HIS A 441 10.40 -6.01 -16.92
N ALA A 442 10.01 -6.57 -18.06
CA ALA A 442 9.35 -5.83 -19.13
C ALA A 442 7.96 -5.32 -18.69
N VAL A 443 7.18 -6.14 -17.98
CA VAL A 443 5.90 -5.75 -17.38
C VAL A 443 6.10 -4.60 -16.39
N ASN A 444 7.04 -4.73 -15.46
CA ASN A 444 7.32 -3.71 -14.46
C ASN A 444 7.81 -2.39 -15.09
N ALA A 445 8.56 -2.46 -16.19
CA ALA A 445 8.94 -1.27 -16.97
C ALA A 445 7.74 -0.59 -17.63
N VAL A 446 6.80 -1.36 -18.18
CA VAL A 446 5.56 -0.81 -18.75
C VAL A 446 4.69 -0.19 -17.67
N VAL A 447 4.54 -0.84 -16.51
CA VAL A 447 3.83 -0.28 -15.34
C VAL A 447 4.44 1.05 -14.92
N ALA A 448 5.77 1.12 -14.81
CA ALA A 448 6.48 2.35 -14.49
C ALA A 448 6.25 3.45 -15.52
N ALA A 449 6.28 3.14 -16.83
CA ALA A 449 6.04 4.10 -17.89
C ALA A 449 4.60 4.67 -17.83
N VAL A 450 3.60 3.80 -17.62
CA VAL A 450 2.21 4.22 -17.41
C VAL A 450 2.09 5.08 -16.17
N ALA A 451 2.79 4.71 -15.08
CA ALA A 451 2.78 5.46 -13.84
C ALA A 451 3.33 6.89 -14.01
N ILE A 452 4.46 7.03 -14.71
CA ILE A 452 5.07 8.32 -15.07
C ILE A 452 4.10 9.16 -15.90
N ALA A 453 3.45 8.56 -16.90
CA ALA A 453 2.56 9.28 -17.81
C ALA A 453 1.24 9.72 -17.12
N GLY A 454 0.72 8.92 -16.19
CA GLY A 454 -0.56 9.17 -15.54
C GLY A 454 -0.49 10.05 -14.29
N LEU A 455 0.61 10.03 -13.55
CA LEU A 455 0.72 10.77 -12.28
C LEU A 455 0.45 12.29 -12.41
N PRO A 456 0.95 13.00 -13.45
CA PRO A 456 0.67 14.43 -13.63
C PRO A 456 -0.81 14.76 -13.66
N GLY A 457 -1.67 13.85 -14.15
CA GLY A 457 -3.12 14.02 -14.15
C GLY A 457 -3.63 14.38 -12.75
N PHE A 458 -3.19 13.65 -11.71
CA PHE A 458 -3.67 13.81 -10.32
C PHE A 458 -3.39 15.15 -9.68
N PHE A 459 -2.21 15.73 -9.94
CA PHE A 459 -1.86 17.01 -9.35
C PHE A 459 -2.77 18.12 -9.88
N TYR A 460 -3.05 18.11 -11.18
CA TYR A 460 -3.78 19.22 -11.80
C TYR A 460 -5.31 19.11 -11.74
N SER A 461 -5.90 17.99 -11.32
CA SER A 461 -7.36 17.85 -11.26
C SER A 461 -8.03 18.70 -10.18
N HIS A 462 -7.28 19.11 -9.15
CA HIS A 462 -7.83 19.89 -8.03
C HIS A 462 -7.66 21.41 -8.20
N GLN A 463 -6.94 21.87 -9.23
CA GLN A 463 -6.74 23.30 -9.48
C GLN A 463 -8.03 24.03 -9.92
N GLY A 464 -9.12 23.32 -10.22
CA GLY A 464 -10.41 23.89 -10.64
C GLY A 464 -11.40 24.19 -9.51
N ASN A 465 -11.05 23.95 -8.24
CA ASN A 465 -12.00 24.13 -7.12
C ASN A 465 -12.30 25.60 -6.76
N SER A 466 -11.73 26.55 -7.49
CA SER A 466 -12.07 27.97 -7.39
C SER A 466 -12.84 28.40 -8.63
N PRO A 467 -13.96 29.14 -8.48
CA PRO A 467 -14.68 29.70 -9.63
C PRO A 467 -13.73 30.46 -10.55
N VAL A 468 -13.82 30.22 -11.85
CA VAL A 468 -13.05 31.01 -12.83
C VAL A 468 -13.65 32.42 -12.83
N ASP A 469 -12.87 33.42 -12.43
CA ASP A 469 -13.26 34.83 -12.57
C ASP A 469 -13.43 35.12 -14.07
N ASN A 470 -14.67 35.27 -14.51
CA ASN A 470 -15.05 35.52 -15.90
C ASN A 470 -14.70 36.96 -16.38
N THR A 471 -13.69 37.61 -15.79
CA THR A 471 -13.36 39.03 -16.06
C THR A 471 -12.23 39.24 -17.06
N THR A 472 -11.70 38.20 -17.70
CA THR A 472 -10.72 38.36 -18.79
C THR A 472 -11.14 37.54 -20.01
N ILE A 473 -11.91 38.19 -20.89
CA ILE A 473 -12.03 37.89 -22.32
C ILE A 473 -11.09 38.85 -23.06
#